data_AF-A0A8J7F040-F1
#
_entry.id   AF-A0A8J7F040-F1
#
_cell.length_a   1.000
_cell.length_b   1.000
_cell.length_c   1.000
_cell.angle_alpha   90.00
_cell.angle_beta   90.00
_cell.angle_gamma   90.00
#
_symmetry.space_group_name_H-M   'P 1'
#
loop_
_entity.id
_entity.type
_entity.pdbx_description
1 polymer ?
#
loop_
_entity_poly.entity_id
_entity_poly.type
_entity_poly.pdbx_seq_one_letter_code
_entity_poly.pdbx_strand_id
1 'polypeptide(L)'
;MTAKDDPKHSHPSTFVVSEEVFKQVYDSPHSLPGKEKWVTRDEDVREIERLLGMEPRAIGAPLWVSGDTRCCPNCGRETNWLDIVGSALSQVHRKEMLVKVILGNQKYVNVEAPRAIADLQCYQCQTPIVDLRSFKCHNWAYAIGDLLQVLQRIGIEPRETTI
;
A
#
# COMPACT_ATOMS: atom_id res chain seq x y z
N MET A 1 35.26 25.34 11.44
CA MET A 1 34.66 25.17 10.10
C MET A 1 33.48 24.22 10.25
N THR A 2 32.28 24.74 9.98
CA THR A 2 30.98 24.09 9.75
C THR A 2 31.09 22.87 8.81
N ALA A 3 30.24 21.83 8.77
CA ALA A 3 28.89 21.50 9.25
C ALA A 3 28.79 19.95 9.33
N LYS A 4 28.16 19.36 10.36
CA LYS A 4 26.82 18.73 10.34
C LYS A 4 26.52 17.82 9.14
N ASP A 5 26.41 16.51 9.41
CA ASP A 5 25.45 15.62 8.75
C ASP A 5 24.74 14.80 9.83
N ASP A 6 23.56 15.28 10.23
CA ASP A 6 22.58 14.56 11.02
C ASP A 6 22.00 13.40 10.17
N PRO A 7 21.82 12.18 10.69
CA PRO A 7 21.09 11.14 9.98
C PRO A 7 19.62 11.59 9.85
N LYS A 8 19.18 11.76 8.59
CA LYS A 8 17.80 12.12 8.23
C LYS A 8 16.80 11.27 9.02
N HIS A 9 16.14 11.86 10.01
CA HIS A 9 14.94 11.31 10.60
C HIS A 9 13.86 11.28 9.51
N SER A 10 13.68 10.13 8.87
CA SER A 10 12.54 9.92 7.98
C SER A 10 11.28 10.00 8.83
N HIS A 11 10.47 11.04 8.63
CA HIS A 11 9.13 11.08 9.22
C HIS A 11 8.37 9.80 8.83
N PRO A 12 7.54 9.24 9.71
CA PRO A 12 6.68 8.12 9.35
C PRO A 12 5.82 8.54 8.16
N SER A 13 5.93 7.87 7.01
CA SER A 13 5.09 8.17 5.85
C SER A 13 3.72 7.50 5.90
N THR A 14 3.52 6.58 6.85
CA THR A 14 2.25 5.92 7.13
C THR A 14 1.70 6.35 8.48
N PHE A 15 0.46 6.82 8.50
CA PHE A 15 -0.24 7.28 9.69
C PHE A 15 -1.45 6.41 10.00
N VAL A 16 -1.64 6.15 11.29
CA VAL A 16 -2.88 5.57 11.81
C VAL A 16 -3.92 6.69 11.92
N VAL A 17 -5.11 6.48 11.34
CA VAL A 17 -6.16 7.50 11.30
C VAL A 17 -7.51 6.96 11.80
N SER A 18 -8.42 7.87 12.15
CA SER A 18 -9.82 7.53 12.45
C SER A 18 -10.57 7.15 11.17
N GLU A 19 -11.72 6.48 11.31
CA GLU A 19 -12.58 6.15 10.16
C GLU A 19 -13.08 7.40 9.43
N GLU A 20 -13.35 8.48 10.16
CA GLU A 20 -13.79 9.76 9.60
C GLU A 20 -12.70 10.40 8.72
N VAL A 21 -11.46 10.47 9.22
CA VAL A 21 -10.31 10.97 8.44
C VAL A 21 -10.05 10.04 7.27
N PHE A 22 -10.13 8.72 7.48
CA PHE A 22 -9.98 7.74 6.41
C PHE A 22 -11.01 7.98 5.31
N LYS A 23 -12.30 8.19 5.62
CA LYS A 23 -13.35 8.49 4.63
C LYS A 23 -13.07 9.74 3.80
N GLN A 24 -12.49 10.78 4.41
CA GLN A 24 -12.15 12.02 3.70
C GLN A 24 -11.02 11.85 2.68
N VAL A 25 -10.11 10.91 2.92
CA VAL A 25 -9.00 10.59 2.00
C VAL A 25 -9.19 9.28 1.24
N TYR A 26 -10.24 8.55 1.58
CA TYR A 26 -10.75 7.40 0.84
C TYR A 26 -11.44 7.92 -0.41
N ASP A 27 -10.71 8.69 -1.19
CA ASP A 27 -11.20 9.13 -2.46
C ASP A 27 -11.18 7.95 -3.42
N SER A 28 -12.13 7.98 -4.35
CA SER A 28 -12.29 7.03 -5.45
C SER A 28 -10.92 6.66 -6.07
N PRO A 29 -10.72 5.44 -6.62
CA PRO A 29 -9.44 4.98 -7.20
C PRO A 29 -8.72 5.98 -8.13
N HIS A 30 -9.42 7.00 -8.64
CA HIS A 30 -8.86 8.19 -9.28
C HIS A 30 -7.69 8.85 -8.52
N SER A 31 -7.64 8.80 -7.20
CA SER A 31 -6.56 9.38 -6.39
C SER A 31 -5.27 8.54 -6.37
N LEU A 32 -5.24 7.36 -7.00
CA LEU A 32 -4.01 6.55 -7.02
C LEU A 32 -2.98 7.11 -8.04
N PRO A 33 -1.69 7.22 -7.69
CA PRO A 33 -0.64 7.69 -8.59
C PRO A 33 -0.32 6.69 -9.71
N GLY A 34 0.18 7.15 -10.84
CA GLY A 34 0.52 6.28 -11.98
C GLY A 34 -0.48 6.36 -13.14
N LYS A 35 -0.06 5.86 -14.30
CA LYS A 35 -0.83 5.95 -15.55
C LYS A 35 -2.07 5.06 -15.54
N GLU A 36 -1.93 3.86 -15.02
CA GLU A 36 -2.98 2.84 -15.02
C GLU A 36 -3.44 2.53 -13.60
N LYS A 37 -4.71 2.12 -13.49
CA LYS A 37 -5.38 1.74 -12.25
C LYS A 37 -6.23 0.51 -12.54
N TRP A 38 -6.09 -0.53 -11.74
CA TRP A 38 -6.86 -1.76 -11.95
C TRP A 38 -7.11 -2.51 -10.63
N VAL A 39 -8.07 -3.43 -10.67
CA VAL A 39 -8.49 -4.25 -9.54
C VAL A 39 -7.85 -5.62 -9.67
N THR A 40 -7.34 -6.14 -8.56
CA THR A 40 -6.87 -7.52 -8.45
C THR A 40 -8.00 -8.48 -8.81
N ARG A 41 -7.73 -9.40 -9.74
CA ARG A 41 -8.72 -10.39 -10.20
C ARG A 41 -9.12 -11.30 -9.05
N ASP A 42 -10.36 -11.78 -9.08
CA ASP A 42 -10.87 -12.63 -7.98
C ASP A 42 -10.03 -13.90 -7.78
N GLU A 43 -9.55 -14.52 -8.86
CA GLU A 43 -8.64 -15.67 -8.82
C GLU A 43 -7.37 -15.40 -7.99
N ASP A 44 -6.77 -14.21 -8.18
CA ASP A 44 -5.60 -13.78 -7.42
C ASP A 44 -5.97 -13.41 -5.98
N VAL A 45 -7.18 -12.87 -5.73
CA VAL A 45 -7.70 -12.65 -4.37
C VAL A 45 -7.84 -13.97 -3.62
N ARG A 46 -8.37 -15.03 -4.26
CA ARG A 46 -8.47 -16.36 -3.64
C ARG A 46 -7.10 -16.93 -3.30
N GLU A 47 -6.11 -16.72 -4.16
CA GLU A 47 -4.74 -17.16 -3.90
C GLU A 47 -4.10 -16.38 -2.74
N ILE A 48 -4.37 -15.07 -2.61
CA ILE A 48 -3.94 -14.26 -1.46
C ILE A 48 -4.52 -14.82 -0.16
N GLU A 49 -5.82 -15.11 -0.11
CA GLU A 49 -6.46 -15.71 1.07
C GLU A 49 -5.77 -17.02 1.46
N ARG A 50 -5.51 -17.89 0.48
CA ARG A 50 -4.81 -19.16 0.69
C ARG A 50 -3.40 -18.95 1.26
N LEU A 51 -2.62 -18.02 0.69
CA LEU A 51 -1.26 -17.71 1.17
C LEU A 51 -1.25 -17.20 2.60
N LEU A 52 -2.23 -16.37 2.95
CA LEU A 52 -2.38 -15.77 4.26
C LEU A 52 -3.07 -16.68 5.29
N GLY A 53 -3.58 -17.85 4.88
CA GLY A 53 -4.29 -18.77 5.76
C GLY A 53 -5.66 -18.25 6.20
N MET A 54 -6.31 -17.46 5.36
CA MET A 54 -7.65 -16.92 5.59
C MET A 54 -8.73 -17.93 5.15
N GLU A 55 -9.91 -17.81 5.73
CA GLU A 55 -11.10 -18.50 5.22
C GLU A 55 -11.40 -18.06 3.78
N PRO A 56 -11.87 -18.97 2.92
CA PRO A 56 -12.29 -18.60 1.57
C PRO A 56 -13.37 -17.50 1.61
N ARG A 57 -13.19 -16.46 0.80
CA ARG A 57 -14.12 -15.30 0.71
C ARG A 57 -14.09 -14.36 1.91
N ALA A 58 -13.04 -14.40 2.73
CA ALA A 58 -12.78 -13.40 3.75
C ALA A 58 -12.55 -11.99 3.18
N ILE A 59 -11.88 -11.87 2.03
CA ILE A 59 -11.66 -10.61 1.32
C ILE A 59 -12.86 -10.33 0.42
N GLY A 60 -13.79 -9.51 0.93
CA GLY A 60 -15.00 -9.08 0.22
C GLY A 60 -14.93 -7.72 -0.46
N ALA A 61 -13.82 -6.97 -0.28
CA ALA A 61 -13.65 -5.63 -0.84
C ALA A 61 -12.61 -5.64 -1.98
N PRO A 62 -12.78 -4.77 -3.01
CA PRO A 62 -11.80 -4.65 -4.09
C PRO A 62 -10.40 -4.28 -3.60
N LEU A 63 -9.40 -5.00 -4.12
CA LEU A 63 -7.99 -4.73 -3.91
C LEU A 63 -7.42 -4.01 -5.13
N TRP A 64 -7.24 -2.70 -5.00
CA TRP A 64 -6.79 -1.83 -6.08
C TRP A 64 -5.28 -1.70 -6.11
N VAL A 65 -4.73 -1.57 -7.32
CA VAL A 65 -3.34 -1.17 -7.55
C VAL A 65 -3.28 -0.10 -8.63
N SER A 66 -2.15 0.59 -8.67
CA SER A 66 -1.82 1.51 -9.75
C SER A 66 -0.34 1.44 -10.09
N GLY A 67 -0.02 1.74 -11.35
CA GLY A 67 1.33 1.64 -11.88
C GLY A 67 1.43 2.26 -13.28
N ASP A 68 2.64 2.21 -13.84
CA ASP A 68 2.85 2.69 -15.22
C ASP A 68 2.73 1.57 -16.27
N THR A 69 2.95 0.32 -15.86
CA THR A 69 2.74 -0.89 -16.66
C THR A 69 1.84 -1.86 -15.91
N ARG A 70 0.78 -2.34 -16.56
CA ARG A 70 -0.21 -3.24 -15.94
C ARG A 70 0.18 -4.71 -15.99
N CYS A 71 0.94 -5.13 -17.00
CA CYS A 71 1.30 -6.53 -17.20
C CYS A 71 2.81 -6.73 -17.03
N CYS A 72 3.19 -7.85 -16.42
CA CYS A 72 4.56 -8.30 -16.33
C CYS A 72 5.15 -8.44 -17.74
N PRO A 73 6.29 -7.80 -18.06
CA PRO A 73 6.85 -7.82 -19.40
C PRO A 73 7.37 -9.21 -19.82
N ASN A 74 7.60 -10.11 -18.87
CA ASN A 74 8.13 -11.44 -19.13
C ASN A 74 7.03 -12.49 -19.38
N CYS A 75 6.01 -12.56 -18.52
CA CYS A 75 4.96 -13.59 -18.62
C CYS A 75 3.58 -13.06 -19.02
N GLY A 76 3.42 -11.76 -19.20
CA GLY A 76 2.16 -11.13 -19.62
C GLY A 76 1.05 -11.10 -18.54
N ARG A 77 1.30 -11.67 -17.36
CA ARG A 77 0.35 -11.66 -16.24
C ARG A 77 0.15 -10.25 -15.72
N GLU A 78 -1.08 -9.90 -15.36
CA GLU A 78 -1.39 -8.62 -14.73
C GLU A 78 -0.74 -8.53 -13.35
N THR A 79 0.05 -7.49 -13.09
CA THR A 79 0.69 -7.27 -11.79
C THR A 79 -0.33 -6.72 -10.79
N ASN A 80 -0.44 -7.24 -9.57
CA ASN A 80 -1.47 -6.85 -8.61
C ASN A 80 -1.09 -7.20 -7.15
N TRP A 81 -2.07 -7.23 -6.26
CA TRP A 81 -1.85 -7.53 -4.83
C TRP A 81 -1.19 -8.88 -4.57
N LEU A 82 -1.33 -9.86 -5.46
CA LEU A 82 -0.69 -11.16 -5.27
C LEU A 82 0.83 -11.04 -5.39
N ASP A 83 1.36 -10.16 -6.25
CA ASP A 83 2.80 -9.86 -6.30
C ASP A 83 3.27 -9.18 -5.02
N ILE A 84 2.47 -8.24 -4.50
CA ILE A 84 2.77 -7.50 -3.27
C ILE A 84 2.84 -8.47 -2.08
N VAL A 85 1.80 -9.30 -1.90
CA VAL A 85 1.74 -10.28 -0.81
C VAL A 85 2.83 -11.33 -0.98
N GLY A 86 3.03 -11.85 -2.19
CA GLY A 86 4.08 -12.84 -2.48
C GLY A 86 5.49 -12.31 -2.17
N SER A 87 5.80 -11.08 -2.58
CA SER A 87 7.09 -10.43 -2.31
C SER A 87 7.26 -10.08 -0.83
N ALA A 88 6.21 -9.58 -0.18
CA ALA A 88 6.25 -9.23 1.25
C ALA A 88 6.52 -10.45 2.14
N LEU A 89 5.91 -11.59 1.81
CA LEU A 89 6.10 -12.86 2.51
C LEU A 89 7.49 -13.46 2.29
N SER A 90 8.13 -13.21 1.14
CA SER A 90 9.47 -13.73 0.85
C SER A 90 10.60 -12.90 1.48
N GLN A 91 10.35 -11.64 1.84
CA GLN A 91 11.40 -10.73 2.28
C GLN A 91 11.38 -10.37 3.76
N VAL A 92 10.27 -9.88 4.34
CA VAL A 92 10.32 -9.22 5.67
C VAL A 92 9.03 -9.32 6.50
N HIS A 93 7.85 -9.53 5.92
CA HIS A 93 6.59 -9.35 6.65
C HIS A 93 5.98 -10.64 7.19
N ARG A 94 5.60 -10.65 8.48
CA ARG A 94 4.81 -11.72 9.10
C ARG A 94 3.37 -11.71 8.54
N LYS A 95 2.82 -12.89 8.23
CA LYS A 95 1.45 -13.06 7.67
C LYS A 95 0.39 -12.29 8.45
N GLU A 96 0.52 -12.26 9.77
CA GLU A 96 -0.42 -11.59 10.69
C GLU A 96 -0.48 -10.08 10.45
N MET A 97 0.63 -9.44 10.05
CA MET A 97 0.63 -8.02 9.69
C MET A 97 -0.17 -7.78 8.42
N LEU A 98 0.05 -8.58 7.38
CA LEU A 98 -0.65 -8.46 6.10
C LEU A 98 -2.17 -8.71 6.27
N VAL A 99 -2.53 -9.71 7.08
CA VAL A 99 -3.93 -9.98 7.46
C VAL A 99 -4.55 -8.77 8.15
N LYS A 100 -3.86 -8.13 9.11
CA LYS A 100 -4.37 -6.93 9.80
C LYS A 100 -4.50 -5.73 8.86
N VAL A 101 -3.59 -5.58 7.90
CA VAL A 101 -3.67 -4.52 6.88
C VAL A 101 -4.85 -4.76 5.93
N ILE A 102 -5.17 -6.01 5.59
CA ILE A 102 -6.27 -6.30 4.65
C ILE A 102 -7.63 -6.31 5.36
N LEU A 103 -7.74 -6.98 6.51
CA LEU A 103 -9.01 -7.30 7.18
C LEU A 103 -9.18 -6.66 8.56
N GLY A 104 -8.16 -5.97 9.11
CA GLY A 104 -8.26 -5.36 10.43
C GLY A 104 -9.28 -4.23 10.51
N ASN A 105 -9.44 -3.66 11.70
CA ASN A 105 -10.32 -2.49 11.89
C ASN A 105 -9.52 -1.16 11.87
N GLN A 106 -8.20 -1.24 11.94
CA GLN A 106 -7.33 -0.07 12.00
C GLN A 106 -7.12 0.51 10.61
N LYS A 107 -7.44 1.79 10.43
CA LYS A 107 -7.22 2.51 9.18
C LYS A 107 -5.82 3.14 9.12
N TYR A 108 -5.17 3.00 7.97
CA TYR A 108 -3.84 3.52 7.68
C TYR A 108 -3.87 4.38 6.41
N VAL A 109 -3.15 5.50 6.44
CA VAL A 109 -2.94 6.32 5.26
C VAL A 109 -1.47 6.60 5.06
N ASN A 110 -0.98 6.35 3.85
CA ASN A 110 0.35 6.75 3.45
C ASN A 110 0.30 8.13 2.75
N VAL A 111 1.14 9.08 3.16
CA VAL A 111 1.21 10.45 2.61
C VAL A 111 2.28 10.62 1.54
N GLU A 112 3.14 9.63 1.35
CA GLU A 112 4.10 9.62 0.26
C GLU A 112 3.48 8.93 -0.95
N ALA A 113 3.60 9.55 -2.12
CA ALA A 113 3.33 8.88 -3.38
C ALA A 113 4.67 8.30 -3.89
N PRO A 114 4.98 7.01 -3.60
CA PRO A 114 6.28 6.48 -3.96
C PRO A 114 6.43 6.42 -5.48
N ARG A 115 7.68 6.55 -5.96
CA ARG A 115 8.00 6.38 -7.38
C ARG A 115 7.68 4.96 -7.84
N ALA A 116 7.95 3.98 -6.98
CA ALA A 116 7.57 2.57 -7.09
C ALA A 116 7.60 1.93 -5.70
N ILE A 117 6.83 0.87 -5.51
CA ILE A 117 6.95 -0.02 -4.34
C ILE A 117 8.23 -0.84 -4.52
N ALA A 118 9.11 -0.78 -3.55
CA ALA A 118 10.41 -1.44 -3.62
C ALA A 118 10.29 -2.98 -3.57
N ASP A 119 11.28 -3.64 -4.16
CA ASP A 119 11.55 -5.07 -4.04
C ASP A 119 10.40 -6.01 -4.45
N LEU A 120 9.51 -5.54 -5.31
CA LEU A 120 8.43 -6.35 -5.87
C LEU A 120 8.91 -7.29 -6.97
N GLN A 121 8.40 -8.50 -6.95
CA GLN A 121 8.64 -9.52 -7.95
C GLN A 121 7.31 -10.11 -8.45
N CYS A 122 7.26 -10.42 -9.74
CA CYS A 122 6.13 -11.12 -10.34
C CYS A 122 5.91 -12.46 -9.64
N TYR A 123 4.71 -12.69 -9.10
CA TYR A 123 4.39 -13.91 -8.36
C TYR A 123 4.66 -15.18 -9.20
N GLN A 124 4.37 -15.12 -10.50
CA GLN A 124 4.51 -16.27 -11.40
C GLN A 124 5.96 -16.53 -11.84
N CYS A 125 6.69 -15.52 -12.30
CA CYS A 125 8.00 -15.70 -12.96
C CYS A 125 9.16 -15.00 -12.25
N GLN A 126 8.91 -14.37 -11.10
CA GLN A 126 9.89 -13.68 -10.25
C GLN A 126 10.60 -12.49 -10.94
N THR A 127 10.19 -12.10 -12.14
CA THR A 127 10.67 -10.88 -12.81
C THR A 127 10.40 -9.66 -11.94
N PRO A 128 11.41 -8.80 -11.68
CA PRO A 128 11.21 -7.59 -10.89
C PRO A 128 10.12 -6.68 -11.46
N ILE A 129 9.30 -6.13 -10.58
CA ILE A 129 8.28 -5.13 -10.90
C ILE A 129 8.82 -3.79 -10.42
N VAL A 130 9.07 -2.87 -11.35
CA VAL A 130 9.83 -1.64 -11.08
C VAL A 130 8.97 -0.38 -11.09
N ASP A 131 7.69 -0.48 -11.45
CA ASP A 131 6.82 0.65 -11.73
C ASP A 131 5.38 0.51 -11.20
N LEU A 132 5.15 -0.48 -10.33
CA LEU A 132 3.94 -0.51 -9.51
C LEU A 132 4.06 0.58 -8.45
N ARG A 133 3.15 1.54 -8.48
CA ARG A 133 3.26 2.79 -7.71
C ARG A 133 2.49 2.79 -6.41
N SER A 134 1.33 2.14 -6.36
CA SER A 134 0.55 2.14 -5.12
C SER A 134 -0.45 1.00 -5.06
N PHE A 135 -1.05 0.82 -3.88
CA PHE A 135 -2.11 -0.12 -3.62
C PHE A 135 -3.17 0.48 -2.68
N LYS A 136 -4.40 -0.01 -2.77
CA LYS A 136 -5.50 0.39 -1.87
C LYS A 136 -6.35 -0.83 -1.53
N CYS A 137 -6.69 -0.94 -0.25
CA CYS A 137 -7.59 -1.96 0.28
C CYS A 137 -8.55 -1.34 1.30
N HIS A 138 -9.37 -2.18 1.96
CA HIS A 138 -10.38 -1.72 2.92
C HIS A 138 -9.82 -0.85 4.06
N ASN A 139 -8.57 -1.07 4.46
CA ASN A 139 -7.94 -0.37 5.59
C ASN A 139 -6.70 0.45 5.23
N TRP A 140 -6.31 0.48 3.96
CA TRP A 140 -5.12 1.19 3.51
C TRP A 140 -5.43 2.09 2.32
N ALA A 141 -5.07 3.36 2.42
CA ALA A 141 -5.19 4.35 1.36
C ALA A 141 -3.90 5.16 1.20
N TYR A 142 -3.75 5.80 0.04
CA TYR A 142 -2.73 6.82 -0.20
C TYR A 142 -3.41 8.18 -0.24
N ALA A 143 -2.81 9.16 0.42
CA ALA A 143 -3.23 10.54 0.32
C ALA A 143 -2.39 11.28 -0.72
N ILE A 144 -3.06 11.95 -1.65
CA ILE A 144 -2.43 12.94 -2.52
C ILE A 144 -2.95 14.32 -2.12
N GLY A 145 -2.04 15.25 -1.80
CA GLY A 145 -2.32 16.67 -1.59
C GLY A 145 -3.06 16.99 -0.29
N ASP A 146 -4.30 16.52 -0.15
CA ASP A 146 -5.25 17.03 0.83
C ASP A 146 -5.05 16.48 2.24
N LEU A 147 -4.48 15.28 2.44
CA LEU A 147 -4.31 14.74 3.80
C LEU A 147 -3.36 15.58 4.65
N LEU A 148 -2.27 16.14 4.09
CA LEU A 148 -1.40 17.03 4.87
C LEU A 148 -2.18 18.26 5.35
N GLN A 149 -3.04 18.82 4.50
CA GLN A 149 -3.92 19.92 4.86
C GLN A 149 -5.01 19.49 5.85
N VAL A 150 -5.59 18.30 5.69
CA VAL A 150 -6.61 17.75 6.59
C VAL A 150 -6.02 17.43 7.96
N LEU A 151 -4.86 16.77 8.03
CA LEU A 151 -4.11 16.49 9.26
C LEU A 151 -3.73 17.78 10.00
N GLN A 152 -3.24 18.79 9.28
CA GLN A 152 -2.98 20.12 9.83
C GLN A 152 -4.26 20.79 10.35
N ARG A 153 -5.38 20.70 9.63
CA ARG A 153 -6.67 21.29 10.04
C ARG A 153 -7.29 20.62 11.26
N ILE A 154 -7.05 19.32 11.48
CA ILE A 154 -7.60 18.56 12.63
C ILE A 154 -6.63 18.47 13.82
N GLY A 155 -5.50 19.17 13.78
CA GLY A 155 -4.57 19.29 14.91
C GLY A 155 -3.80 18.01 15.26
N ILE A 156 -3.70 17.06 14.31
CA ILE A 156 -2.82 15.89 14.47
C ILE A 156 -1.44 16.29 13.94
N GLU A 157 -0.57 16.75 14.83
CA GLU A 157 0.86 16.84 14.52
C GLU A 157 1.45 15.41 14.47
N PRO A 158 2.35 15.11 13.51
CA PRO A 158 3.10 13.86 13.54
C PRO A 158 3.76 13.75 14.90
N ARG A 159 3.40 12.74 15.69
CA ARG A 159 3.89 12.59 17.06
C ARG A 159 5.41 12.67 17.09
N GLU A 160 5.94 13.72 17.68
CA GLU A 160 7.31 13.75 18.17
C GLU A 160 7.46 12.59 19.16
N THR A 161 8.40 11.70 18.88
CA THR A 161 8.76 10.65 19.82
C THR A 161 9.66 11.31 20.87
N THR A 162 9.09 11.62 22.04
CA THR A 162 9.84 12.20 23.15
C THR A 162 10.62 11.11 23.90
N ILE A 163 11.92 11.41 24.04
CA ILE A 163 13.01 10.87 24.89
C ILE A 163 13.64 9.53 24.48
#